data_AF-A0A2V5U5H1-F1
#
_entry.id   AF-A0A2V5U5H1-F1
#
_cell.length_a   1.000
_cell.length_b   1.000
_cell.length_c   1.000
_cell.angle_alpha   90.00
_cell.angle_beta   90.00
_cell.angle_gamma   90.00
#
_symmetry.space_group_name_H-M   'P 1'
#
loop_
_entity.id
_entity.type
_entity.pdbx_description
1 polymer ?
#
loop_
_entity_poly.entity_id
_entity_poly.type
_entity_poly.pdbx_seq_one_letter_code
_entity_poly.pdbx_strand_id
1 'polypeptide(L)'
;MFGGAVEQAPAGDGTGNSPVAPVIAAKPEHVTVAGGRGSTEIQWDTGNGSIGFVFVTEKDRKPVLFATGMKGSRVAPWIRVRRYVFELYNDAERRTLLATVTVSGTAKSEASPRAMLLQGTARWLLVVALIAIVYIAVYLSSTGTLRTTFPTEPTTSPRPLHITRNLLLGVAAFVCLDGIIFHTGLYVSMLAPDSYAGRLAVITRAEKQRPASGLKEVLVLGDSRMAEGFSTAVADELGSTAGLKFVNLAEPASSVNTWYYMLREVDPSARRYSAIVVPYGIGYEPSTADPLRISMAAPLLRYGDCFDFASGFQRWSGRFRAFAACILRGSAYQSDVADLLEHPVARMRSIQQEPKRLHSRAVYKGRDYDLVGTSYDRKTGQVTFSPRLTEAQREAIRKSLVQPSQAEIQYFLKLQRDWIPRIVKHYSNSPTAIVLTPVPRGPFGELTGFSMAYHPVLPPVITQRTAFSFPEQTFDFLEKPEYYFDGYHLNAKGRQRFTETLVAGLVGRLGSADLHGCSSSKLKLASDRRLGSTDDSDIGSNSGDAIMSSP
;
A
#
# COMPACT_ATOMS: atom_id res chain seq x y z
N MET A 1 -12.36 -18.79 -82.00
CA MET A 1 -12.70 -19.68 -80.88
C MET A 1 -11.62 -19.56 -79.83
N PHE A 2 -12.07 -19.61 -78.58
CA PHE A 2 -11.38 -19.31 -77.34
C PHE A 2 -9.93 -19.78 -77.20
N GLY A 3 -9.12 -18.93 -76.57
CA GLY A 3 -7.89 -19.32 -75.92
C GLY A 3 -7.34 -18.15 -75.12
N GLY A 4 -7.04 -18.35 -73.84
CA GLY A 4 -6.24 -17.40 -73.07
C GLY A 4 -6.58 -17.35 -71.59
N ALA A 5 -5.90 -18.19 -70.82
CA ALA A 5 -5.78 -18.11 -69.38
C ALA A 5 -4.82 -16.99 -68.94
N VAL A 6 -5.18 -16.34 -67.82
CA VAL A 6 -4.36 -15.77 -66.72
C VAL A 6 -3.02 -15.09 -67.04
N GLU A 7 -2.93 -13.76 -66.79
CA GLU A 7 -1.83 -13.11 -66.03
C GLU A 7 -2.22 -11.68 -65.56
N GLN A 8 -1.35 -11.08 -64.74
CA GLN A 8 -1.52 -10.12 -63.64
C GLN A 8 -1.74 -8.62 -63.97
N ALA A 9 -2.44 -7.97 -63.01
CA ALA A 9 -2.31 -6.61 -62.43
C ALA A 9 -2.14 -5.35 -63.32
N PRO A 10 -2.67 -4.19 -62.86
CA PRO A 10 -1.80 -3.34 -62.05
C PRO A 10 -2.48 -2.71 -60.82
N ALA A 11 -1.64 -2.35 -59.86
CA ALA A 11 -1.98 -1.52 -58.72
C ALA A 11 -2.42 -0.12 -59.17
N GLY A 12 -3.51 0.37 -58.58
CA GLY A 12 -3.99 1.73 -58.68
C GLY A 12 -4.50 2.16 -57.31
N ASP A 13 -3.69 2.99 -56.65
CA ASP A 13 -3.94 3.62 -55.37
C ASP A 13 -5.21 4.50 -55.44
N GLY A 14 -6.12 4.33 -54.49
CA GLY A 14 -7.43 4.96 -54.52
C GLY A 14 -8.19 4.73 -53.22
N THR A 15 -7.67 5.28 -52.14
CA THR A 15 -8.34 5.36 -50.83
C THR A 15 -9.59 6.23 -50.93
N GLY A 16 -10.70 5.60 -51.30
CA GLY A 16 -12.05 6.16 -51.18
C GLY A 16 -12.45 6.29 -49.71
N ASN A 17 -12.05 7.40 -49.09
CA ASN A 17 -12.58 7.82 -47.79
C ASN A 17 -14.05 8.23 -48.00
N SER A 18 -14.97 7.28 -47.78
CA SER A 18 -16.39 7.63 -47.64
C SER A 18 -16.51 8.62 -46.47
N PRO A 19 -17.22 9.76 -46.61
CA PRO A 19 -17.37 10.73 -45.53
C PRO A 19 -17.97 10.03 -44.32
N VAL A 20 -17.20 9.95 -43.23
CA VAL A 20 -17.73 9.48 -41.95
C VAL A 20 -18.74 10.53 -41.49
N ALA A 21 -19.92 10.12 -41.01
CA ALA A 21 -20.88 11.08 -40.49
C ALA A 21 -20.24 11.89 -39.34
N PRO A 22 -20.46 13.21 -39.25
CA PRO A 22 -19.93 14.00 -38.15
C PRO A 22 -20.53 13.52 -36.82
N VAL A 23 -19.69 13.44 -35.78
CA VAL A 23 -20.09 12.97 -34.44
C VAL A 23 -19.59 13.93 -33.38
N ILE A 24 -20.43 14.18 -32.38
CA ILE A 24 -20.03 14.74 -31.09
C ILE A 24 -20.61 13.87 -29.97
N ALA A 25 -19.81 13.55 -28.96
CA ALA A 25 -20.20 12.69 -27.85
C ALA A 25 -19.67 13.22 -26.53
N ALA A 26 -20.39 12.95 -25.44
CA ALA A 26 -19.98 13.34 -24.10
C ALA A 26 -19.81 12.12 -23.18
N LYS A 27 -18.74 12.09 -22.39
CA LYS A 27 -18.39 10.99 -21.48
C LYS A 27 -18.14 11.55 -20.07
N PRO A 28 -19.08 11.40 -19.11
CA PRO A 28 -20.46 10.92 -19.28
C PRO A 28 -21.43 12.03 -19.74
N GLU A 29 -22.46 11.67 -20.51
CA GLU A 29 -23.57 12.60 -20.86
C GLU A 29 -24.41 13.01 -19.63
N HIS A 30 -24.51 12.12 -18.64
CA HIS A 30 -25.15 12.37 -17.37
C HIS A 30 -24.10 12.51 -16.27
N VAL A 31 -23.84 13.74 -15.85
CA VAL A 31 -22.80 14.04 -14.86
C VAL A 31 -23.42 14.08 -13.48
N THR A 32 -23.01 13.16 -12.62
CA THR A 32 -23.37 13.21 -11.20
C THR A 32 -22.52 14.28 -10.50
N VAL A 33 -23.17 15.34 -10.02
CA VAL A 33 -22.49 16.48 -9.39
C VAL A 33 -22.37 16.25 -7.88
N ALA A 34 -21.15 15.98 -7.40
CA ALA A 34 -20.81 15.87 -5.97
C ALA A 34 -19.92 17.06 -5.56
N GLY A 35 -20.32 17.82 -4.53
CA GLY A 35 -19.54 19.01 -4.10
C GLY A 35 -19.71 20.26 -4.99
N GLY A 36 -20.75 20.31 -5.81
CA GLY A 36 -21.17 21.51 -6.54
C GLY A 36 -20.67 21.68 -7.98
N ARG A 37 -19.70 20.86 -8.43
CA ARG A 37 -19.25 20.78 -9.84
C ARG A 37 -18.91 19.33 -10.21
N GLY A 38 -19.08 18.97 -11.47
CA GLY A 38 -18.69 17.70 -12.07
C GLY A 38 -17.99 17.91 -13.41
N SER A 39 -17.51 16.82 -14.01
CA SER A 39 -16.78 16.85 -15.28
C SER A 39 -17.40 15.93 -16.32
N THR A 40 -17.37 16.37 -17.58
CA THR A 40 -17.59 15.53 -18.76
C THR A 40 -16.45 15.77 -19.74
N GLU A 41 -16.07 14.74 -20.47
CA GLU A 41 -15.20 14.87 -21.65
C GLU A 41 -16.07 15.00 -22.91
N ILE A 42 -15.79 15.98 -23.77
CA ILE A 42 -16.48 16.16 -25.06
C ILE A 42 -15.53 15.75 -26.18
N GLN A 43 -15.93 14.76 -26.97
CA GLN A 43 -15.19 14.25 -28.12
C GLN A 43 -15.95 14.61 -29.39
N TRP A 44 -15.25 15.06 -30.44
CA TRP A 44 -15.85 15.41 -31.72
C TRP A 44 -14.99 14.98 -32.92
N ASP A 45 -15.65 14.76 -34.06
CA ASP A 45 -15.06 14.47 -35.35
C ASP A 45 -15.98 15.03 -36.45
N THR A 46 -15.47 15.88 -37.35
CA THR A 46 -16.26 16.43 -38.46
C THR A 46 -16.48 15.43 -39.59
N GLY A 47 -15.70 14.36 -39.65
CA GLY A 47 -15.88 13.22 -40.56
C GLY A 47 -15.57 13.50 -42.06
N ASN A 48 -15.59 14.76 -42.47
CA ASN A 48 -15.20 15.25 -43.80
C ASN A 48 -13.83 15.97 -43.80
N GLY A 49 -13.17 16.08 -42.65
CA GLY A 49 -11.89 16.77 -42.50
C GLY A 49 -11.96 18.30 -42.50
N SER A 50 -13.15 18.91 -42.46
CA SER A 50 -13.25 20.36 -42.27
C SER A 50 -12.99 20.75 -40.81
N ILE A 51 -12.68 22.03 -40.55
CA ILE A 51 -12.52 22.55 -39.21
C ILE A 51 -13.89 22.65 -38.54
N GLY A 52 -14.07 21.93 -37.42
CA GLY A 52 -15.27 22.01 -36.60
C GLY A 52 -15.17 23.07 -35.50
N PHE A 53 -16.31 23.67 -35.15
CA PHE A 53 -16.46 24.62 -34.06
C PHE A 53 -17.46 24.07 -33.04
N VAL A 54 -16.98 23.70 -31.85
CA VAL A 54 -17.83 23.20 -30.76
C VAL A 54 -18.25 24.38 -29.90
N PHE A 55 -19.54 24.67 -29.86
CA PHE A 55 -20.14 25.65 -28.96
C PHE A 55 -20.84 24.96 -27.80
N VAL A 56 -20.89 25.63 -26.64
CA VAL A 56 -21.68 25.21 -25.50
C VAL A 56 -22.72 26.27 -25.16
N THR A 57 -23.95 25.83 -25.00
CA THR A 57 -25.10 26.67 -24.66
C THR A 57 -25.67 26.22 -23.32
N GLU A 58 -25.71 27.14 -22.37
CA GLU A 58 -26.51 26.98 -21.15
C GLU A 58 -27.94 27.48 -21.40
N LYS A 59 -28.92 26.91 -20.71
CA LYS A 59 -30.31 27.37 -20.77
C LYS A 59 -30.37 28.90 -20.58
N ASP A 60 -31.01 29.57 -21.54
CA ASP A 60 -31.23 31.03 -21.58
C ASP A 60 -29.94 31.90 -21.63
N ARG A 61 -28.80 31.32 -22.03
CA ARG A 61 -27.54 32.06 -22.24
C ARG A 61 -27.10 32.04 -23.69
N LYS A 62 -26.28 33.04 -24.07
CA LYS A 62 -25.64 33.07 -25.38
C LYS A 62 -24.63 31.90 -25.51
N PRO A 63 -24.58 31.23 -26.66
CA PRO A 63 -23.60 30.18 -26.93
C PRO A 63 -22.17 30.70 -26.84
N VAL A 64 -21.28 29.92 -26.22
CA VAL A 64 -19.86 30.26 -26.05
C VAL A 64 -19.01 29.25 -26.81
N LEU A 65 -17.98 29.72 -27.52
CA LEU A 65 -17.05 28.83 -28.19
C LEU A 65 -16.34 27.96 -27.16
N PHE A 66 -16.58 26.67 -27.22
CA PHE A 66 -15.90 25.69 -26.39
C PHE A 66 -14.58 25.35 -27.08
N ALA A 67 -14.57 24.60 -28.17
CA ALA A 67 -13.33 24.12 -28.81
C ALA A 67 -13.39 24.24 -30.33
N THR A 68 -12.24 24.11 -31.00
CA THR A 68 -12.14 24.06 -32.46
C THR A 68 -11.19 22.95 -32.90
N GLY A 69 -11.42 22.40 -34.10
CA GLY A 69 -10.55 21.40 -34.72
C GLY A 69 -11.34 20.39 -35.56
N MET A 70 -10.66 19.71 -36.49
CA MET A 70 -11.27 18.68 -37.34
C MET A 70 -11.74 17.47 -36.52
N LYS A 71 -10.94 17.09 -35.52
CA LYS A 71 -11.23 16.05 -34.53
C LYS A 71 -10.58 16.43 -33.21
N GLY A 72 -11.18 16.09 -32.09
CA GLY A 72 -10.58 16.39 -30.80
C GLY A 72 -11.34 15.84 -29.60
N SER A 73 -10.72 16.00 -28.44
CA SER A 73 -11.32 15.74 -27.13
C SER A 73 -10.99 16.86 -26.17
N ARG A 74 -11.97 17.32 -25.37
CA ARG A 74 -11.73 18.32 -24.33
C ARG A 74 -12.65 18.15 -23.13
N VAL A 75 -12.06 18.25 -21.94
CA VAL A 75 -12.78 18.16 -20.66
C VAL A 75 -13.46 19.48 -20.31
N ALA A 76 -14.71 19.42 -19.88
CA ALA A 76 -15.46 20.49 -19.24
C ALA A 76 -15.59 20.22 -17.72
N PRO A 77 -14.67 20.72 -16.87
CA PRO A 77 -14.62 20.39 -15.43
C PRO A 77 -15.58 21.22 -14.55
N TRP A 78 -16.60 21.83 -15.16
CA TRP A 78 -17.44 22.86 -14.52
C TRP A 78 -18.95 22.59 -14.62
N ILE A 79 -19.33 21.37 -14.98
CA ILE A 79 -20.73 20.95 -15.11
C ILE A 79 -21.43 21.06 -13.75
N ARG A 80 -22.51 21.82 -13.68
CA ARG A 80 -23.37 21.96 -12.48
C ARG A 80 -24.68 21.23 -12.69
N VAL A 81 -25.54 21.21 -11.66
CA VAL A 81 -26.89 20.61 -11.71
C VAL A 81 -27.81 21.41 -12.64
N ARG A 82 -27.61 21.28 -13.94
CA ARG A 82 -28.33 21.95 -15.04
C ARG A 82 -28.03 21.24 -16.37
N ARG A 83 -28.74 21.65 -17.42
CA ARG A 83 -28.58 21.13 -18.79
C ARG A 83 -27.64 22.03 -19.61
N TYR A 84 -26.73 21.41 -20.34
CA TYR A 84 -25.80 22.02 -21.27
C TYR A 84 -25.97 21.36 -22.64
N VAL A 85 -25.97 22.14 -23.71
CA VAL A 85 -26.03 21.63 -25.09
C VAL A 85 -24.72 21.96 -25.76
N PHE A 86 -24.00 20.94 -26.21
CA PHE A 86 -22.82 21.08 -27.04
C PHE A 86 -23.21 20.87 -28.50
N GLU A 87 -22.81 21.79 -29.36
CA GLU A 87 -23.16 21.83 -30.77
C GLU A 87 -21.88 21.94 -31.60
N LEU A 88 -21.68 21.02 -32.54
CA LEU A 88 -20.58 21.04 -33.50
C LEU A 88 -21.06 21.70 -34.78
N TYR A 89 -20.41 22.78 -35.21
CA TYR A 89 -20.69 23.49 -36.47
C TYR A 89 -19.52 23.39 -37.44
N ASN A 90 -19.80 23.58 -38.74
CA ASN A 90 -18.79 23.65 -39.79
C ASN A 90 -18.20 25.07 -39.96
N ASP A 91 -18.81 26.08 -39.34
CA ASP A 91 -18.45 27.49 -39.48
C ASP A 91 -18.59 28.24 -38.15
N ALA A 92 -17.83 29.32 -38.00
CA ALA A 92 -17.80 30.12 -36.78
C ALA A 92 -19.09 30.93 -36.59
N GLU A 93 -19.78 31.26 -37.69
CA GLU A 93 -21.06 31.98 -37.71
C GLU A 93 -22.26 31.11 -37.32
N ARG A 94 -22.04 29.81 -37.05
CA ARG A 94 -23.05 28.83 -36.64
C ARG A 94 -24.17 28.63 -37.67
N ARG A 95 -23.84 28.65 -38.96
CA ARG A 95 -24.81 28.44 -40.07
C ARG A 95 -25.09 26.97 -40.34
N THR A 96 -24.08 26.11 -40.18
CA THR A 96 -24.16 24.68 -40.55
C THR A 96 -23.92 23.80 -39.33
N LEU A 97 -25.00 23.35 -38.68
CA LEU A 97 -24.92 22.40 -37.55
C LEU A 97 -24.59 20.99 -38.08
N LEU A 98 -23.52 20.39 -37.56
CA LEU A 98 -23.04 19.06 -37.91
C LEU A 98 -23.56 17.99 -36.95
N ALA A 99 -23.46 18.22 -35.64
CA ALA A 99 -23.91 17.27 -34.61
C ALA A 99 -24.18 17.98 -33.27
N THR A 100 -24.94 17.35 -32.37
CA THR A 100 -25.21 17.87 -31.03
C THR A 100 -25.20 16.78 -29.96
N VAL A 101 -24.75 17.13 -28.75
CA VAL A 101 -24.87 16.28 -27.56
C VAL A 101 -25.35 17.12 -26.38
N THR A 102 -26.30 16.57 -25.62
CA THR A 102 -26.80 17.18 -24.39
C THR A 102 -26.06 16.58 -23.20
N VAL A 103 -25.51 17.43 -22.34
CA VAL A 103 -24.96 17.03 -21.04
C VAL A 103 -25.88 17.52 -19.93
N SER A 104 -26.34 16.60 -19.10
CA SER A 104 -27.19 16.92 -17.94
C SER A 104 -26.44 16.66 -16.65
N GLY A 105 -26.22 17.71 -15.86
CA GLY A 105 -25.78 17.54 -14.49
C GLY A 105 -26.96 17.24 -13.58
N THR A 106 -26.93 16.10 -12.91
CA THR A 106 -27.91 15.75 -11.87
C THR A 106 -27.25 15.85 -10.51
N ALA A 107 -27.98 16.36 -9.51
CA ALA A 107 -27.55 16.23 -8.13
C ALA A 107 -27.40 14.74 -7.84
N LYS A 108 -26.30 14.35 -7.16
CA LYS A 108 -26.27 13.02 -6.55
C LYS A 108 -27.46 12.98 -5.60
N SER A 109 -28.50 12.23 -6.00
CA SER A 109 -29.58 11.91 -5.09
C SER A 109 -28.92 11.11 -3.99
N GLU A 110 -28.65 11.77 -2.86
CA GLU A 110 -28.43 11.04 -1.62
C GLU A 110 -29.66 10.18 -1.47
N ALA A 111 -29.48 8.86 -1.60
CA ALA A 111 -30.50 7.92 -1.19
C ALA A 111 -31.01 8.39 0.17
N SER A 112 -32.32 8.61 0.24
CA SER A 112 -32.97 9.37 1.32
C SER A 112 -32.33 9.04 2.66
N PRO A 113 -31.99 10.03 3.51
CA PRO A 113 -31.38 9.79 4.81
C PRO A 113 -32.10 8.71 5.62
N ARG A 114 -33.41 8.49 5.38
CA ARG A 114 -34.20 7.37 5.91
C ARG A 114 -33.70 5.98 5.55
N ALA A 115 -33.22 5.71 4.34
CA ALA A 115 -32.78 4.37 3.92
C ALA A 115 -31.39 4.01 4.51
N MET A 116 -30.47 5.00 4.60
CA MET A 116 -29.20 4.82 5.32
C MET A 116 -29.37 4.89 6.84
N LEU A 117 -30.33 5.67 7.35
CA LEU A 117 -30.76 5.56 8.74
C LEU A 117 -31.25 4.16 8.99
N LEU A 118 -32.15 3.58 8.18
CA LEU A 118 -32.68 2.23 8.43
C LEU A 118 -31.59 1.14 8.45
N GLN A 119 -30.53 1.24 7.66
CA GLN A 119 -29.45 0.25 7.68
C GLN A 119 -28.47 0.46 8.84
N GLY A 120 -28.19 1.72 9.22
CA GLY A 120 -27.40 2.07 10.41
C GLY A 120 -28.16 1.83 11.72
N THR A 121 -29.46 2.16 11.75
CA THR A 121 -30.39 1.90 12.85
C THR A 121 -30.74 0.44 12.91
N ALA A 122 -30.76 -0.35 11.83
CA ALA A 122 -30.90 -1.81 11.94
C ALA A 122 -29.68 -2.44 12.63
N ARG A 123 -28.47 -1.92 12.39
CA ARG A 123 -27.26 -2.32 13.11
C ARG A 123 -27.30 -1.89 14.58
N TRP A 124 -27.71 -0.66 14.87
CA TRP A 124 -27.89 -0.19 16.24
C TRP A 124 -29.07 -0.85 16.95
N LEU A 125 -30.15 -1.19 16.26
CA LEU A 125 -31.28 -1.96 16.78
C LEU A 125 -30.87 -3.42 17.01
N LEU A 126 -29.98 -4.00 16.20
CA LEU A 126 -29.38 -5.29 16.48
C LEU A 126 -28.47 -5.24 17.71
N VAL A 127 -27.69 -4.18 17.89
CA VAL A 127 -26.87 -3.98 19.09
C VAL A 127 -27.73 -3.72 20.32
N VAL A 128 -28.76 -2.88 20.21
CA VAL A 128 -29.72 -2.60 21.30
C VAL A 128 -30.58 -3.83 21.59
N ALA A 129 -30.98 -4.60 20.57
CA ALA A 129 -31.67 -5.88 20.75
C ALA A 129 -30.74 -6.90 21.38
N LEU A 130 -29.45 -6.95 21.03
CA LEU A 130 -28.48 -7.82 21.67
C LEU A 130 -28.24 -7.41 23.13
N ILE A 131 -28.12 -6.11 23.41
CA ILE A 131 -28.03 -5.57 24.78
C ILE A 131 -29.31 -5.85 25.55
N ALA A 132 -30.48 -5.71 24.92
CA ALA A 132 -31.77 -6.01 25.51
C ALA A 132 -31.95 -7.51 25.74
N ILE A 133 -31.50 -8.38 24.84
CA ILE A 133 -31.50 -9.84 25.00
C ILE A 133 -30.54 -10.22 26.12
N VAL A 134 -29.35 -9.63 26.20
CA VAL A 134 -28.40 -9.84 27.31
C VAL A 134 -28.98 -9.32 28.61
N TYR A 135 -29.59 -8.13 28.61
CA TYR A 135 -30.24 -7.54 29.77
C TYR A 135 -31.43 -8.38 30.23
N ILE A 136 -32.29 -8.82 29.32
CA ILE A 136 -33.45 -9.68 29.58
C ILE A 136 -32.98 -11.07 30.02
N ALA A 137 -31.93 -11.63 29.42
CA ALA A 137 -31.34 -12.89 29.87
C ALA A 137 -30.78 -12.75 31.29
N VAL A 138 -30.10 -11.65 31.62
CA VAL A 138 -29.62 -11.34 32.98
C VAL A 138 -30.79 -11.09 33.95
N TYR A 139 -31.82 -10.37 33.49
CA TYR A 139 -33.00 -9.99 34.27
C TYR A 139 -33.93 -11.18 34.56
N LEU A 140 -34.22 -12.02 33.56
CA LEU A 140 -34.98 -13.26 33.71
C LEU A 140 -34.17 -14.36 34.42
N SER A 141 -32.83 -14.31 34.34
CA SER A 141 -31.96 -15.11 35.22
C SER A 141 -31.94 -14.56 36.65
N SER A 142 -32.39 -13.33 36.89
CA SER A 142 -32.55 -12.73 38.21
C SER A 142 -33.98 -12.94 38.71
N THR A 143 -34.28 -14.13 39.21
CA THR A 143 -35.56 -14.38 39.88
C THR A 143 -35.55 -13.73 41.27
N GLY A 144 -35.84 -12.44 41.37
CA GLY A 144 -35.93 -11.73 42.66
C GLY A 144 -37.00 -10.63 42.64
N THR A 145 -38.06 -10.77 43.42
CA THR A 145 -39.06 -9.74 43.67
C THR A 145 -38.45 -8.58 44.46
N LEU A 146 -38.61 -7.34 43.97
CA LEU A 146 -38.20 -6.10 44.65
C LEU A 146 -38.80 -6.03 46.07
N ARG A 147 -37.94 -6.10 47.09
CA ARG A 147 -38.33 -5.87 48.51
C ARG A 147 -38.12 -4.39 48.85
N THR A 148 -39.14 -3.77 49.44
CA THR A 148 -39.19 -2.35 49.84
C THR A 148 -38.80 -2.09 51.30
N THR A 149 -38.29 -3.10 52.01
CA THR A 149 -37.78 -2.96 53.38
C THR A 149 -36.49 -3.74 53.54
N PHE A 150 -35.44 -3.12 54.10
CA PHE A 150 -34.14 -3.75 54.36
C PHE A 150 -34.24 -4.66 55.59
N PRO A 151 -34.17 -6.00 55.44
CA PRO A 151 -34.09 -6.90 56.58
C PRO A 151 -32.63 -7.01 57.03
N THR A 152 -32.44 -7.27 58.32
CA THR A 152 -31.16 -7.73 58.89
C THR A 152 -30.57 -8.86 58.06
N GLU A 153 -29.25 -8.77 57.84
CA GLU A 153 -28.48 -9.60 56.92
C GLU A 153 -28.73 -11.11 57.16
N PRO A 154 -29.30 -11.86 56.19
CA PRO A 154 -29.44 -13.30 56.33
C PRO A 154 -28.08 -13.94 56.03
N THR A 155 -27.51 -14.63 57.02
CA THR A 155 -26.20 -15.29 56.94
C THR A 155 -26.13 -16.47 55.95
N THR A 156 -27.23 -16.87 55.32
CA THR A 156 -27.22 -17.91 54.27
C THR A 156 -28.29 -17.67 53.19
N SER A 157 -27.88 -17.63 51.91
CA SER A 157 -28.77 -17.60 50.75
C SER A 157 -29.31 -19.02 50.45
N PRO A 158 -30.63 -19.24 50.33
CA PRO A 158 -31.22 -20.56 50.06
C PRO A 158 -31.11 -21.01 48.60
N ARG A 159 -30.59 -20.17 47.69
CA ARG A 159 -30.29 -20.55 46.31
C ARG A 159 -28.79 -20.59 46.10
N PRO A 160 -28.23 -21.63 45.44
CA PRO A 160 -26.82 -21.66 45.11
C PRO A 160 -26.52 -20.48 44.20
N LEU A 161 -25.79 -19.49 44.73
CA LEU A 161 -25.26 -18.39 43.95
C LEU A 161 -24.27 -18.99 42.95
N HIS A 162 -24.69 -19.16 41.70
CA HIS A 162 -23.84 -19.66 40.63
C HIS A 162 -22.87 -18.58 40.14
N ILE A 163 -22.11 -17.99 41.05
CA ILE A 163 -21.16 -16.89 40.80
C ILE A 163 -20.19 -17.28 39.70
N THR A 164 -19.60 -18.47 39.80
CA THR A 164 -18.66 -18.98 38.79
C THR A 164 -19.30 -19.10 37.42
N ARG A 165 -20.52 -19.67 37.32
CA ARG A 165 -21.25 -19.79 36.04
C ARG A 165 -21.51 -18.43 35.44
N ASN A 166 -22.07 -17.50 36.21
CA ASN A 166 -22.45 -16.18 35.73
C ASN A 166 -21.21 -15.36 35.33
N LEU A 167 -20.11 -15.47 36.09
CA LEU A 167 -18.83 -14.88 35.74
C LEU A 167 -18.29 -15.45 34.43
N LEU A 168 -18.28 -16.79 34.27
CA LEU A 168 -17.83 -17.45 33.05
C LEU A 168 -18.68 -17.06 31.83
N LEU A 169 -20.01 -16.95 31.99
CA LEU A 169 -20.91 -16.47 30.95
C LEU A 169 -20.64 -15.01 30.59
N GLY A 170 -20.37 -14.14 31.58
CA GLY A 170 -20.00 -12.75 31.35
C GLY A 170 -18.68 -12.62 30.59
N VAL A 171 -17.66 -13.39 30.98
CA VAL A 171 -16.37 -13.44 30.28
C VAL A 171 -16.55 -13.95 28.84
N ALA A 172 -17.32 -15.02 28.66
CA ALA A 172 -17.60 -15.58 27.33
C ALA A 172 -18.32 -14.55 26.45
N ALA A 173 -19.35 -13.88 26.97
CA ALA A 173 -20.07 -12.83 26.25
C ALA A 173 -19.14 -11.67 25.87
N PHE A 174 -18.27 -11.21 26.78
CA PHE A 174 -17.30 -10.16 26.51
C PHE A 174 -16.32 -10.55 25.39
N VAL A 175 -15.72 -11.76 25.47
CA VAL A 175 -14.79 -12.27 24.45
C VAL A 175 -15.48 -12.40 23.09
N CYS A 176 -16.72 -12.91 23.06
CA CYS A 176 -17.50 -13.02 21.83
C CYS A 176 -17.82 -11.64 21.22
N LEU A 177 -18.21 -10.66 22.04
CA LEU A 177 -18.46 -9.29 21.58
C LEU A 177 -17.19 -8.65 21.02
N ASP A 178 -16.05 -8.78 21.70
CA ASP A 178 -14.76 -8.30 21.20
C ASP A 178 -14.41 -8.96 19.86
N GLY A 179 -14.57 -10.28 19.77
CA GLY A 179 -14.41 -11.05 18.53
C GLY A 179 -15.25 -10.51 17.38
N ILE A 180 -16.56 -10.37 17.61
CA ILE A 180 -17.50 -9.88 16.59
C ILE A 180 -17.16 -8.45 16.16
N ILE A 181 -16.85 -7.56 17.10
CA ILE A 181 -16.63 -6.14 16.77
C ILE A 181 -15.27 -5.92 16.12
N PHE A 182 -14.21 -6.48 16.70
CA PHE A 182 -12.84 -6.11 16.34
C PHE A 182 -12.15 -7.11 15.41
N HIS A 183 -12.57 -8.39 15.35
CA HIS A 183 -11.92 -9.38 14.46
C HIS A 183 -12.62 -9.60 13.12
N THR A 184 -13.91 -9.25 12.97
CA THR A 184 -14.67 -9.50 11.71
C THR A 184 -14.44 -8.44 10.62
N GLY A 185 -13.62 -7.43 10.88
CA GLY A 185 -13.43 -6.27 10.02
C GLY A 185 -14.47 -5.16 10.21
N LEU A 186 -15.48 -5.38 11.06
CA LEU A 186 -16.50 -4.36 11.39
C LEU A 186 -15.84 -3.07 11.88
N TYR A 187 -15.09 -3.14 12.98
CA TYR A 187 -14.41 -1.96 13.52
C TYR A 187 -13.28 -1.46 12.62
N VAL A 188 -12.57 -2.36 11.93
CA VAL A 188 -11.47 -2.00 11.01
C VAL A 188 -11.95 -1.06 9.90
N SER A 189 -13.21 -1.20 9.46
CA SER A 189 -13.82 -0.29 8.47
C SER A 189 -14.09 1.13 8.99
N MET A 190 -14.01 1.33 10.31
CA MET A 190 -14.28 2.60 11.00
C MET A 190 -13.03 3.24 11.62
N LEU A 191 -11.85 2.60 11.48
CA LEU A 191 -10.59 3.14 11.95
C LEU A 191 -10.30 4.50 11.32
N ALA A 192 -9.60 5.37 12.06
CA ALA A 192 -9.25 6.70 11.60
C ALA A 192 -8.21 6.52 10.49
N PRO A 193 -8.48 6.94 9.24
CA PRO A 193 -7.51 6.74 8.17
C PRO A 193 -6.17 7.48 8.38
N ASP A 194 -6.07 8.38 9.36
CA ASP A 194 -4.86 9.09 9.80
C ASP A 194 -4.20 8.44 11.03
N SER A 195 -4.91 7.61 11.79
CA SER A 195 -4.33 6.83 12.87
C SER A 195 -3.31 5.82 12.32
N TYR A 196 -2.39 5.33 13.16
CA TYR A 196 -1.45 4.28 12.75
C TYR A 196 -2.19 3.02 12.29
N ALA A 197 -3.14 2.51 13.09
CA ALA A 197 -3.95 1.34 12.74
C ALA A 197 -4.72 1.54 11.42
N GLY A 198 -5.42 2.67 11.27
CA GLY A 198 -6.21 2.94 10.08
C GLY A 198 -5.35 3.11 8.84
N ARG A 199 -4.19 3.77 8.93
CA ARG A 199 -3.24 3.85 7.79
C ARG A 199 -2.83 2.47 7.31
N LEU A 200 -2.46 1.54 8.21
CA LEU A 200 -2.12 0.17 7.80
C LEU A 200 -3.29 -0.56 7.18
N ALA A 201 -4.46 -0.47 7.79
CA ALA A 201 -5.65 -1.12 7.26
C ALA A 201 -5.96 -0.61 5.84
N VAL A 202 -5.89 0.70 5.63
CA VAL A 202 -6.15 1.34 4.34
C VAL A 202 -5.13 0.96 3.28
N ILE A 203 -3.83 1.15 3.54
CA ILE A 203 -2.79 0.87 2.52
C ILE A 203 -2.70 -0.62 2.20
N THR A 204 -2.84 -1.50 3.21
CA THR A 204 -2.78 -2.95 3.00
C THR A 204 -4.00 -3.42 2.21
N ARG A 205 -5.20 -2.90 2.53
CA ARG A 205 -6.42 -3.21 1.77
C ARG A 205 -6.32 -2.70 0.34
N ALA A 206 -5.85 -1.47 0.13
CA ALA A 206 -5.67 -0.89 -1.19
C ALA A 206 -4.72 -1.73 -2.03
N GLU A 207 -3.58 -2.16 -1.48
CA GLU A 207 -2.65 -3.03 -2.18
C GLU A 207 -3.25 -4.42 -2.43
N LYS A 208 -3.91 -5.03 -1.43
CA LYS A 208 -4.60 -6.32 -1.59
C LYS A 208 -5.64 -6.32 -2.71
N GLN A 209 -6.31 -5.18 -2.92
CA GLN A 209 -7.35 -5.01 -3.95
C GLN A 209 -6.81 -4.49 -5.30
N ARG A 210 -5.56 -4.03 -5.35
CA ARG A 210 -4.97 -3.48 -6.58
C ARG A 210 -4.85 -4.57 -7.65
N PRO A 211 -5.35 -4.34 -8.89
CA PRO A 211 -5.15 -5.29 -9.98
C PRO A 211 -3.67 -5.41 -10.34
N ALA A 212 -3.28 -6.58 -10.87
CA ALA A 212 -1.95 -6.79 -11.40
C ALA A 212 -1.68 -5.82 -12.56
N SER A 213 -0.47 -5.25 -12.59
CA SER A 213 -0.05 -4.30 -13.63
C SER A 213 0.29 -4.96 -14.97
N GLY A 214 0.48 -6.28 -14.99
CA GLY A 214 1.00 -7.02 -16.14
C GLY A 214 2.53 -6.91 -16.33
N LEU A 215 3.21 -6.13 -15.47
CA LEU A 215 4.66 -5.99 -15.43
C LEU A 215 5.26 -6.75 -14.25
N LYS A 216 6.59 -6.83 -14.17
CA LYS A 216 7.31 -7.39 -13.02
C LYS A 216 7.21 -6.44 -11.84
N GLU A 217 6.33 -6.77 -10.89
CA GLU A 217 6.05 -5.89 -9.74
C GLU A 217 7.14 -6.02 -8.67
N VAL A 218 7.68 -4.88 -8.24
CA VAL A 218 8.66 -4.75 -7.16
C VAL A 218 8.02 -4.01 -6.00
N LEU A 219 7.84 -4.71 -4.88
CA LEU A 219 7.27 -4.13 -3.66
C LEU A 219 8.37 -3.54 -2.78
N VAL A 220 8.20 -2.31 -2.32
CA VAL A 220 9.12 -1.64 -1.39
C VAL A 220 8.46 -1.52 -0.02
N LEU A 221 9.11 -2.08 1.00
CA LEU A 221 8.72 -1.99 2.40
C LEU A 221 9.57 -0.95 3.14
N GLY A 222 9.17 -0.62 4.36
CA GLY A 222 10.01 0.16 5.26
C GLY A 222 9.28 1.08 6.21
N ASP A 223 10.07 1.78 7.02
CA ASP A 223 9.63 2.78 7.98
C ASP A 223 9.46 4.17 7.33
N SER A 224 9.47 5.23 8.14
CA SER A 224 9.32 6.61 7.67
C SER A 224 10.41 7.04 6.69
N ARG A 225 11.63 6.51 6.81
CA ARG A 225 12.76 6.86 5.93
C ARG A 225 12.54 6.32 4.52
N MET A 226 11.98 5.12 4.41
CA MET A 226 11.62 4.55 3.11
C MET A 226 10.33 5.17 2.56
N ALA A 227 9.34 5.41 3.41
CA ALA A 227 8.09 6.05 3.00
C ALA A 227 8.32 7.45 2.41
N GLU A 228 9.19 8.23 3.05
CA GLU A 228 9.57 9.56 2.62
C GLU A 228 10.63 9.53 1.50
N GLY A 229 11.61 8.63 1.59
CA GLY A 229 12.77 8.57 0.71
C GLY A 229 12.54 7.87 -0.64
N PHE A 230 11.55 6.98 -0.77
CA PHE A 230 11.31 6.25 -2.02
C PHE A 230 10.14 6.85 -2.83
N SER A 231 10.40 7.14 -4.11
CA SER A 231 9.42 7.68 -5.05
C SER A 231 8.97 6.65 -6.08
N THR A 232 7.71 6.21 -6.02
CA THR A 232 7.15 5.29 -7.03
C THR A 232 7.12 5.91 -8.43
N ALA A 233 6.82 7.21 -8.53
CA ALA A 233 6.76 7.89 -9.83
C ALA A 233 8.13 7.89 -10.53
N VAL A 234 9.19 8.25 -9.81
CA VAL A 234 10.58 8.22 -10.34
C VAL A 234 11.02 6.79 -10.61
N ALA A 235 10.66 5.85 -9.73
CA ALA A 235 11.03 4.45 -9.91
C ALA A 235 10.36 3.81 -11.13
N ASP A 236 9.09 4.11 -11.37
CA ASP A 236 8.35 3.65 -12.55
C ASP A 236 8.90 4.27 -13.84
N GLU A 237 9.25 5.56 -13.83
CA GLU A 237 9.89 6.24 -14.96
C GLU A 237 11.20 5.54 -15.35
N LEU A 238 12.05 5.23 -14.37
CA LEU A 238 13.35 4.59 -14.59
C LEU A 238 13.24 3.10 -14.93
N GLY A 239 12.38 2.36 -14.23
CA GLY A 239 12.29 0.90 -14.32
C GLY A 239 11.33 0.36 -15.39
N SER A 240 10.42 1.18 -15.90
CA SER A 240 9.44 0.74 -16.92
C SER A 240 10.12 0.24 -18.21
N THR A 241 11.25 0.83 -18.59
CA THR A 241 12.07 0.38 -19.73
C THR A 241 12.60 -1.05 -19.55
N ALA A 242 12.81 -1.47 -18.31
CA ALA A 242 13.18 -2.83 -17.92
C ALA A 242 11.97 -3.74 -17.61
N GLY A 243 10.75 -3.28 -17.89
CA GLY A 243 9.52 -4.02 -17.62
C GLY A 243 9.17 -4.15 -16.14
N LEU A 244 9.70 -3.26 -15.29
CA LEU A 244 9.42 -3.23 -13.85
C LEU A 244 8.28 -2.25 -13.51
N LYS A 245 7.50 -2.59 -12.49
CA LYS A 245 6.50 -1.71 -11.87
C LYS A 245 6.74 -1.65 -10.37
N PHE A 246 6.82 -0.46 -9.79
CA PHE A 246 7.10 -0.30 -8.37
C PHE A 246 5.83 -0.04 -7.55
N VAL A 247 5.81 -0.60 -6.35
CA VAL A 247 4.74 -0.44 -5.37
C VAL A 247 5.36 -0.06 -4.03
N ASN A 248 4.94 1.06 -3.44
CA ASN A 248 5.47 1.50 -2.14
C ASN A 248 4.49 1.25 -1.00
N LEU A 249 4.83 0.26 -0.18
CA LEU A 249 4.09 -0.15 1.00
C LEU A 249 4.83 0.23 2.31
N ALA A 250 5.86 1.08 2.22
CA ALA A 250 6.56 1.62 3.38
C ALA A 250 5.68 2.59 4.17
N GLU A 251 5.64 2.48 5.50
CA GLU A 251 4.76 3.27 6.34
C GLU A 251 5.52 3.86 7.55
N PRO A 252 5.38 5.18 7.82
CA PRO A 252 6.00 5.80 8.99
C PRO A 252 5.68 5.09 10.30
N ALA A 253 6.70 4.92 11.15
CA ALA A 253 6.66 4.19 12.42
C ALA A 253 6.42 2.67 12.31
N SER A 254 6.40 2.11 11.11
CA SER A 254 6.30 0.65 10.97
C SER A 254 7.64 -0.02 11.22
N SER A 255 7.58 -1.20 11.82
CA SER A 255 8.74 -2.04 12.08
C SER A 255 8.63 -3.36 11.32
N VAL A 256 9.75 -4.09 11.22
CA VAL A 256 9.87 -5.30 10.40
C VAL A 256 8.84 -6.40 10.71
N ASN A 257 8.38 -6.50 11.96
CA ASN A 257 7.31 -7.42 12.32
C ASN A 257 5.97 -7.01 11.68
N THR A 258 5.65 -5.72 11.65
CA THR A 258 4.48 -5.20 10.92
C THR A 258 4.58 -5.51 9.43
N TRP A 259 5.76 -5.33 8.82
CA TRP A 259 5.98 -5.64 7.40
C TRP A 259 5.70 -7.11 7.08
N TYR A 260 6.14 -8.04 7.93
CA TYR A 260 5.81 -9.46 7.79
C TYR A 260 4.30 -9.72 7.74
N TYR A 261 3.54 -9.11 8.67
CA TYR A 261 2.08 -9.27 8.68
C TYR A 261 1.39 -8.60 7.49
N MET A 262 1.92 -7.47 7.00
CA MET A 262 1.43 -6.84 5.77
C MET A 262 1.63 -7.75 4.56
N LEU A 263 2.84 -8.33 4.39
CA LEU A 263 3.15 -9.25 3.30
C LEU A 263 2.22 -10.47 3.29
N ARG A 264 1.94 -11.04 4.47
CA ARG A 264 1.00 -12.15 4.61
C ARG A 264 -0.41 -11.81 4.11
N GLU A 265 -0.83 -10.55 4.21
CA GLU A 265 -2.14 -10.10 3.75
C GLU A 265 -2.18 -9.73 2.26
N VAL A 266 -1.11 -9.13 1.71
CA VAL A 266 -1.08 -8.68 0.30
C VAL A 266 -0.57 -9.73 -0.68
N ASP A 267 0.23 -10.69 -0.21
CA ASP A 267 0.76 -11.82 -0.99
C ASP A 267 0.78 -13.12 -0.17
N PRO A 268 -0.41 -13.67 0.17
CA PRO A 268 -0.51 -14.90 0.96
C PRO A 268 0.10 -16.12 0.25
N SER A 269 0.13 -16.11 -1.09
CA SER A 269 0.71 -17.18 -1.91
C SER A 269 2.22 -17.06 -2.10
N ALA A 270 2.82 -15.96 -1.65
CA ALA A 270 4.22 -15.60 -1.88
C ALA A 270 4.57 -15.62 -3.39
N ARG A 271 3.71 -15.15 -4.28
CA ARG A 271 3.89 -15.26 -5.75
C ARG A 271 3.48 -14.01 -6.52
N ARG A 272 3.02 -12.98 -5.81
CA ARG A 272 2.48 -11.77 -6.43
C ARG A 272 3.57 -10.86 -6.99
N TYR A 273 4.68 -10.75 -6.28
CA TYR A 273 5.76 -9.83 -6.62
C TYR A 273 6.94 -10.56 -7.26
N SER A 274 7.60 -9.91 -8.22
CA SER A 274 8.88 -10.40 -8.76
C SER A 274 10.04 -10.14 -7.80
N ALA A 275 9.98 -9.03 -7.05
CA ALA A 275 10.94 -8.75 -5.99
C ALA A 275 10.29 -7.97 -4.83
N ILE A 276 10.86 -8.13 -3.63
CA ILE A 276 10.47 -7.39 -2.43
C ILE A 276 11.72 -6.76 -1.82
N VAL A 277 11.74 -5.44 -1.74
CA VAL A 277 12.79 -4.65 -1.11
C VAL A 277 12.49 -4.55 0.38
N VAL A 278 13.39 -5.12 1.19
CA VAL A 278 13.33 -5.14 2.66
C VAL A 278 14.48 -4.29 3.21
N PRO A 279 14.19 -3.11 3.78
CA PRO A 279 15.21 -2.26 4.34
C PRO A 279 15.75 -2.79 5.67
N TYR A 280 17.02 -2.51 5.96
CA TYR A 280 17.67 -2.78 7.24
C TYR A 280 18.47 -1.55 7.71
N GLY A 281 18.71 -1.47 9.02
CA GLY A 281 19.45 -0.35 9.62
C GLY A 281 18.92 0.05 11.00
N ILE A 282 19.67 0.89 11.72
CA ILE A 282 19.26 1.38 13.04
C ILE A 282 18.25 2.52 12.82
N GLY A 283 17.06 2.38 13.39
CA GLY A 283 16.06 3.47 13.44
C GLY A 283 15.98 4.10 14.83
N TYR A 284 14.95 4.91 15.04
CA TYR A 284 14.57 5.43 16.36
C TYR A 284 13.14 5.01 16.70
N GLU A 285 12.98 4.24 17.79
CA GLU A 285 11.77 3.52 18.17
C GLU A 285 11.99 3.01 19.61
N PRO A 286 11.79 3.90 20.60
CA PRO A 286 11.99 3.54 22.00
C PRO A 286 10.98 2.47 22.43
N SER A 287 11.30 1.69 23.47
CA SER A 287 10.37 0.69 24.03
C SER A 287 9.05 1.29 24.56
N THR A 288 8.98 2.60 24.72
CA THR A 288 7.73 3.33 25.02
C THR A 288 6.74 3.34 23.86
N ALA A 289 7.17 3.00 22.64
CA ALA A 289 6.33 2.89 21.45
C ALA A 289 5.55 1.56 21.34
N ASP A 290 5.66 0.65 22.32
CA ASP A 290 4.97 -0.65 22.29
C ASP A 290 3.45 -0.54 22.03
N PRO A 291 2.67 0.36 22.69
CA PRO A 291 1.24 0.52 22.42
C PRO A 291 0.95 0.93 20.97
N LEU A 292 1.80 1.80 20.42
CA LEU A 292 1.69 2.26 19.03
C LEU A 292 1.89 1.09 18.08
N ARG A 293 2.94 0.27 18.27
CA ARG A 293 3.21 -0.91 17.43
C ARG A 293 2.09 -1.95 17.51
N ILE A 294 1.55 -2.18 18.70
CA ILE A 294 0.41 -3.08 18.91
C ILE A 294 -0.81 -2.58 18.14
N SER A 295 -1.18 -1.31 18.32
CA SER A 295 -2.32 -0.70 17.61
C SER A 295 -2.13 -0.72 16.10
N MET A 296 -0.92 -0.40 15.64
CA MET A 296 -0.52 -0.35 14.23
C MET A 296 -0.67 -1.71 13.53
N ALA A 297 -0.22 -2.79 14.18
CA ALA A 297 -0.29 -4.14 13.61
C ALA A 297 -1.66 -4.81 13.80
N ALA A 298 -2.46 -4.39 14.79
CA ALA A 298 -3.73 -5.02 15.17
C ALA A 298 -4.69 -5.35 14.00
N PRO A 299 -4.85 -4.51 12.95
CA PRO A 299 -5.71 -4.85 11.81
C PRO A 299 -5.28 -6.10 11.04
N LEU A 300 -4.00 -6.48 11.14
CA LEU A 300 -3.35 -7.55 10.38
C LEU A 300 -3.18 -8.85 11.18
N LEU A 301 -3.38 -8.78 12.50
CA LEU A 301 -3.18 -9.93 13.40
C LEU A 301 -4.33 -10.93 13.26
N ARG A 302 -4.04 -12.18 13.61
CA ARG A 302 -4.97 -13.32 13.71
C ARG A 302 -4.76 -13.98 15.07
N TYR A 303 -5.71 -14.80 15.52
CA TYR A 303 -5.58 -15.53 16.78
C TYR A 303 -4.32 -16.41 16.84
N GLY A 304 -3.86 -16.96 15.71
CA GLY A 304 -2.63 -17.76 15.66
C GLY A 304 -1.34 -16.96 15.94
N ASP A 305 -1.40 -15.63 15.91
CA ASP A 305 -0.20 -14.78 16.00
C ASP A 305 0.18 -14.42 17.44
N CYS A 306 -0.63 -14.79 18.43
CA CYS A 306 -0.49 -14.31 19.81
C CYS A 306 0.93 -14.44 20.35
N PHE A 307 1.56 -15.61 20.16
CA PHE A 307 2.90 -15.88 20.68
C PHE A 307 3.99 -15.24 19.82
N ASP A 308 3.90 -15.38 18.50
CA ASP A 308 4.89 -14.86 17.56
C ASP A 308 4.92 -13.34 17.56
N PHE A 309 3.77 -12.68 17.54
CA PHE A 309 3.70 -11.22 17.64
C PHE A 309 4.24 -10.74 19.00
N ALA A 310 3.81 -11.37 20.10
CA ALA A 310 4.27 -11.02 21.43
C ALA A 310 5.78 -11.22 21.62
N SER A 311 6.41 -12.21 20.98
CA SER A 311 7.86 -12.43 21.11
C SER A 311 8.70 -11.28 20.56
N GLY A 312 8.13 -10.43 19.70
CA GLY A 312 8.76 -9.23 19.15
C GLY A 312 8.95 -8.07 20.15
N PHE A 313 8.43 -8.20 21.38
CA PHE A 313 8.53 -7.18 22.43
C PHE A 313 9.55 -7.59 23.50
N GLN A 314 10.33 -6.62 24.01
CA GLN A 314 11.34 -6.89 25.05
C GLN A 314 10.72 -6.98 26.44
N ARG A 315 9.86 -6.01 26.79
CA ARG A 315 9.28 -5.90 28.13
C ARG A 315 8.14 -6.88 28.30
N TRP A 316 8.08 -7.54 29.46
CA TRP A 316 6.99 -8.45 29.80
C TRP A 316 5.60 -7.80 29.65
N SER A 317 5.48 -6.53 30.04
CA SER A 317 4.25 -5.76 29.86
C SER A 317 3.87 -5.58 28.39
N GLY A 318 4.83 -5.30 27.52
CA GLY A 318 4.63 -5.22 26.07
C GLY A 318 4.21 -6.57 25.48
N ARG A 319 4.88 -7.66 25.87
CA ARG A 319 4.53 -9.03 25.45
C ARG A 319 3.11 -9.40 25.84
N PHE A 320 2.72 -9.16 27.09
CA PHE A 320 1.38 -9.46 27.58
C PHE A 320 0.32 -8.64 26.86
N ARG A 321 0.56 -7.34 26.64
CA ARG A 321 -0.36 -6.48 25.86
C ARG A 321 -0.48 -6.93 24.41
N ALA A 322 0.62 -7.30 23.77
CA ALA A 322 0.62 -7.80 22.40
C ALA A 322 -0.12 -9.13 22.27
N PHE A 323 0.09 -10.05 23.21
CA PHE A 323 -0.64 -11.31 23.31
C PHE A 323 -2.14 -11.06 23.52
N ALA A 324 -2.49 -10.21 24.50
CA ALA A 324 -3.87 -9.85 24.78
C ALA A 324 -4.55 -9.18 23.58
N ALA A 325 -3.85 -8.29 22.86
CA ALA A 325 -4.36 -7.64 21.64
C ALA A 325 -4.66 -8.62 20.49
N CYS A 326 -3.98 -9.77 20.45
CA CYS A 326 -4.28 -10.80 19.45
C CYS A 326 -5.56 -11.59 19.79
N ILE A 327 -5.97 -11.64 21.06
CA ILE A 327 -7.19 -12.33 21.52
C ILE A 327 -8.35 -11.33 21.66
N LEU A 328 -8.13 -10.32 22.49
CA LEU A 328 -9.02 -9.21 22.82
C LEU A 328 -8.58 -7.95 22.05
N ARG A 329 -8.94 -7.87 20.77
CA ARG A 329 -8.39 -6.88 19.85
C ARG A 329 -8.87 -5.46 20.15
N GLY A 330 -10.00 -5.30 20.82
CA GLY A 330 -10.46 -4.01 21.34
C GLY A 330 -9.41 -3.33 22.23
N SER A 331 -8.57 -4.11 22.94
CA SER A 331 -7.47 -3.55 23.75
C SER A 331 -6.42 -2.79 22.93
N ALA A 332 -6.22 -3.15 21.66
CA ALA A 332 -5.29 -2.45 20.76
C ALA A 332 -5.89 -1.15 20.16
N TYR A 333 -7.21 -1.01 20.22
CA TYR A 333 -7.95 0.10 19.64
C TYR A 333 -8.51 1.08 20.67
N GLN A 334 -8.15 0.96 21.95
CA GLN A 334 -8.69 1.78 23.04
C GLN A 334 -8.70 3.28 22.71
N SER A 335 -7.55 3.84 22.29
CA SER A 335 -7.45 5.26 21.94
C SER A 335 -8.24 5.61 20.67
N ASP A 336 -8.34 4.71 19.70
CA ASP A 336 -9.10 4.94 18.47
C ASP A 336 -10.62 4.88 18.75
N VAL A 337 -11.06 4.00 19.65
CA VAL A 337 -12.46 3.90 20.09
C VAL A 337 -12.84 5.16 20.86
N ALA A 338 -11.98 5.64 21.76
CA ALA A 338 -12.20 6.91 22.45
C ALA A 338 -12.35 8.07 21.46
N ASP A 339 -11.43 8.19 20.48
CA ASP A 339 -11.51 9.22 19.44
C ASP A 339 -12.79 9.12 18.60
N LEU A 340 -13.21 7.90 18.23
CA LEU A 340 -14.49 7.69 17.52
C LEU A 340 -15.69 8.17 18.35
N LEU A 341 -15.71 7.91 19.66
CA LEU A 341 -16.80 8.31 20.55
C LEU A 341 -16.81 9.82 20.83
N GLU A 342 -15.63 10.43 20.96
CA GLU A 342 -15.47 11.87 21.15
C GLU A 342 -15.77 12.66 19.87
N HIS A 343 -15.42 12.09 18.70
CA HIS A 343 -15.44 12.80 17.41
C HIS A 343 -16.10 12.01 16.25
N PRO A 344 -17.33 11.47 16.41
CA PRO A 344 -17.92 10.54 15.43
C PRO A 344 -18.17 11.16 14.05
N VAL A 345 -18.59 12.43 13.99
CA VAL A 345 -18.84 13.13 12.73
C VAL A 345 -17.54 13.43 12.00
N ALA A 346 -16.49 13.84 12.74
CA ALA A 346 -15.17 14.07 12.16
C ALA A 346 -14.58 12.76 11.63
N ARG A 347 -14.77 11.65 12.35
CA ARG A 347 -14.36 10.31 11.91
C ARG A 347 -15.00 9.93 10.58
N MET A 348 -16.31 10.10 10.42
CA MET A 348 -17.01 9.78 9.17
C MET A 348 -16.47 10.60 7.99
N ARG A 349 -16.22 11.90 8.18
CA ARG A 349 -15.60 12.76 7.15
C ARG A 349 -14.18 12.31 6.81
N SER A 350 -13.39 11.90 7.81
CA SER A 350 -12.02 11.41 7.60
C SER A 350 -12.02 10.13 6.73
N ILE A 351 -12.92 9.19 7.01
CA ILE A 351 -13.11 7.96 6.21
C ILE A 351 -13.47 8.29 4.75
N GLN A 352 -14.38 9.24 4.51
CA GLN A 352 -14.75 9.65 3.15
C GLN A 352 -13.58 10.26 2.35
N GLN A 353 -12.54 10.75 3.03
CA GLN A 353 -11.35 11.32 2.39
C GLN A 353 -10.27 10.27 2.08
N GLU A 354 -10.47 9.00 2.44
CA GLU A 354 -9.50 7.92 2.23
C GLU A 354 -8.96 7.84 0.79
N PRO A 355 -9.79 7.86 -0.28
CA PRO A 355 -9.28 7.78 -1.65
C PRO A 355 -8.38 8.98 -2.01
N LYS A 356 -8.73 10.17 -1.52
CA LYS A 356 -7.93 11.38 -1.73
C LYS A 356 -6.57 11.25 -1.04
N ARG A 357 -6.52 10.68 0.16
CA ARG A 357 -5.27 10.45 0.91
C ARG A 357 -4.36 9.44 0.21
N LEU A 358 -4.93 8.33 -0.28
CA LEU A 358 -4.20 7.35 -1.09
C LEU A 358 -3.60 7.98 -2.35
N HIS A 359 -4.40 8.81 -3.05
CA HIS A 359 -3.90 9.55 -4.21
C HIS A 359 -2.77 10.53 -3.84
N SER A 360 -2.95 11.33 -2.79
CA SER A 360 -1.93 12.26 -2.28
C SER A 360 -0.62 11.55 -1.93
N ARG A 361 -0.69 10.35 -1.34
CA ARG A 361 0.47 9.51 -1.07
C ARG A 361 1.16 9.06 -2.36
N ALA A 362 0.40 8.65 -3.38
CA ALA A 362 0.94 8.17 -4.65
C ALA A 362 1.65 9.28 -5.47
N VAL A 363 1.16 10.53 -5.39
CA VAL A 363 1.73 11.67 -6.14
C VAL A 363 2.70 12.52 -5.32
N TYR A 364 3.04 12.08 -4.10
CA TYR A 364 3.91 12.82 -3.21
C TYR A 364 5.33 12.96 -3.78
N LYS A 365 5.85 14.20 -3.82
CA LYS A 365 7.16 14.53 -4.43
C LYS A 365 8.30 14.68 -3.42
N GLY A 366 8.01 14.64 -2.12
CA GLY A 366 8.97 15.03 -1.08
C GLY A 366 8.83 16.51 -0.70
N ARG A 367 9.68 16.95 0.22
CA ARG A 367 9.76 18.35 0.68
C ARG A 367 10.89 19.10 -0.01
N ASP A 368 10.68 20.34 -0.38
CA ASP A 368 11.66 21.08 -1.20
C ASP A 368 12.72 21.84 -0.38
N TYR A 369 12.60 21.89 0.95
CA TYR A 369 13.57 22.56 1.81
C TYR A 369 14.69 21.61 2.29
N ASP A 370 15.84 22.19 2.62
CA ASP A 370 17.07 21.47 3.00
C ASP A 370 17.63 21.96 4.34
N LEU A 371 18.70 21.30 4.79
CA LEU A 371 19.46 21.68 5.98
C LEU A 371 20.77 22.44 5.65
N VAL A 372 20.96 22.93 4.43
CA VAL A 372 22.21 23.59 4.00
C VAL A 372 22.51 24.80 4.88
N GLY A 373 23.76 24.88 5.31
CA GLY A 373 24.25 25.83 6.32
C GLY A 373 24.16 25.29 7.75
N THR A 374 23.64 24.07 7.96
CA THR A 374 23.73 23.37 9.23
C THR A 374 24.97 22.47 9.24
N SER A 375 25.77 22.53 10.30
CA SER A 375 26.94 21.67 10.48
C SER A 375 26.92 21.02 11.86
N TYR A 376 27.62 19.89 11.98
CA TYR A 376 27.82 19.15 13.21
C TYR A 376 29.32 19.06 13.48
N ASP A 377 29.76 19.47 14.66
CA ASP A 377 31.15 19.28 15.09
C ASP A 377 31.24 18.02 15.96
N ARG A 378 31.92 17.00 15.44
CA ARG A 378 32.15 15.74 16.14
C ARG A 378 32.93 15.88 17.44
N LYS A 379 33.84 16.85 17.55
CA LYS A 379 34.70 17.00 18.74
C LYS A 379 33.92 17.56 19.92
N THR A 380 33.06 18.52 19.66
CA THR A 380 32.27 19.22 20.69
C THR A 380 30.85 18.67 20.82
N GLY A 381 30.38 17.91 19.85
CA GLY A 381 29.00 17.46 19.73
C GLY A 381 28.01 18.60 19.42
N GLN A 382 28.50 19.80 19.09
CA GLN A 382 27.67 20.97 18.85
C GLN A 382 27.13 21.01 17.41
N VAL A 383 25.93 21.56 17.28
CA VAL A 383 25.27 21.79 15.99
C VAL A 383 25.21 23.29 15.75
N THR A 384 25.77 23.72 14.63
CA THR A 384 25.57 25.09 14.14
C THR A 384 24.41 25.04 13.17
N PHE A 385 23.29 25.68 13.51
CA PHE A 385 22.10 25.67 12.68
C PHE A 385 22.12 26.75 11.61
N SER A 386 21.65 26.41 10.42
CA SER A 386 21.36 27.39 9.38
C SER A 386 20.34 28.42 9.89
N PRO A 387 20.54 29.73 9.65
CA PRO A 387 19.61 30.77 10.11
C PRO A 387 18.22 30.63 9.46
N ARG A 388 18.13 29.89 8.34
CA ARG A 388 16.89 29.62 7.60
C ARG A 388 15.98 28.60 8.30
N LEU A 389 16.47 27.87 9.31
CA LEU A 389 15.70 26.86 10.02
C LEU A 389 14.83 27.49 11.11
N THR A 390 13.57 27.08 11.15
CA THR A 390 12.62 27.35 12.24
C THR A 390 13.04 26.60 13.51
N GLU A 391 12.60 27.05 14.68
CA GLU A 391 12.97 26.38 15.94
C GLU A 391 12.43 24.94 16.01
N ALA A 392 11.25 24.67 15.42
CA ALA A 392 10.72 23.32 15.33
C ALA A 392 11.61 22.39 14.50
N GLN A 393 12.19 22.89 13.39
CA GLN A 393 13.15 22.12 12.58
C GLN A 393 14.45 21.90 13.34
N ARG A 394 14.97 22.91 14.04
CA ARG A 394 16.16 22.78 14.88
C ARG A 394 15.96 21.71 15.95
N GLU A 395 14.80 21.72 16.60
CA GLU A 395 14.47 20.73 17.62
C GLU A 395 14.32 19.31 17.06
N ALA A 396 13.73 19.15 15.88
CA ALA A 396 13.69 17.85 15.19
C ALA A 396 15.10 17.31 14.90
N ILE A 397 16.02 18.19 14.47
CA ILE A 397 17.43 17.82 14.26
C ILE A 397 18.10 17.48 15.59
N ARG A 398 17.94 18.28 16.65
CA ARG A 398 18.52 17.93 17.97
C ARG A 398 18.08 16.55 18.43
N LYS A 399 16.79 16.23 18.31
CA LYS A 399 16.24 14.90 18.66
C LYS A 399 16.83 13.78 17.82
N SER A 400 17.12 14.02 16.55
CA SER A 400 17.72 13.00 15.67
C SER A 400 19.19 12.71 15.97
N LEU A 401 19.90 13.64 16.59
CA LEU A 401 21.31 13.50 16.92
C LEU A 401 21.53 12.75 18.23
N VAL A 402 20.46 12.55 19.01
CA VAL A 402 20.50 11.71 20.21
C VAL A 402 20.77 10.28 19.78
N GLN A 403 21.97 9.81 20.06
CA GLN A 403 22.34 8.44 19.75
C GLN A 403 21.47 7.47 20.56
N PRO A 404 20.91 6.43 19.93
CA PRO A 404 20.20 5.40 20.66
C PRO A 404 21.11 4.74 21.69
N SER A 405 20.55 4.42 22.86
CA SER A 405 21.28 3.65 23.87
C SER A 405 21.65 2.26 23.34
N GLN A 406 22.69 1.65 23.90
CA GLN A 406 23.10 0.29 23.52
C GLN A 406 21.94 -0.73 23.61
N ALA A 407 21.07 -0.58 24.62
CA ALA A 407 19.89 -1.42 24.78
C ALA A 407 18.88 -1.26 23.64
N GLU A 408 18.66 -0.03 23.16
CA GLU A 408 17.80 0.26 22.00
C GLU A 408 18.41 -0.30 20.72
N ILE A 409 19.71 -0.12 20.50
CA ILE A 409 20.42 -0.70 19.36
C ILE A 409 20.25 -2.22 19.35
N GLN A 410 20.49 -2.90 20.48
CA GLN A 410 20.31 -4.34 20.58
C GLN A 410 18.85 -4.77 20.35
N TYR A 411 17.87 -3.97 20.76
CA TYR A 411 16.47 -4.24 20.49
C TYR A 411 16.17 -4.21 19.00
N PHE A 412 16.61 -3.19 18.27
CA PHE A 412 16.45 -3.10 16.82
C PHE A 412 17.07 -4.27 16.08
N LEU A 413 18.31 -4.58 16.44
CA LEU A 413 19.04 -5.69 15.84
C LEU A 413 18.31 -7.01 16.10
N LYS A 414 17.83 -7.23 17.32
CA LYS A 414 17.05 -8.43 17.64
C LYS A 414 15.79 -8.50 16.78
N LEU A 415 15.04 -7.41 16.65
CA LEU A 415 13.82 -7.40 15.85
C LEU A 415 14.11 -7.74 14.37
N GLN A 416 15.17 -7.17 13.79
CA GLN A 416 15.59 -7.50 12.42
C GLN A 416 16.07 -8.95 12.28
N ARG A 417 16.88 -9.44 13.23
CA ARG A 417 17.33 -10.85 13.29
C ARG A 417 16.18 -11.84 13.40
N ASP A 418 15.11 -11.49 14.12
CA ASP A 418 13.98 -12.39 14.34
C ASP A 418 12.98 -12.39 13.17
N TRP A 419 12.78 -11.24 12.51
CA TRP A 419 11.69 -11.07 11.53
C TRP A 419 12.12 -11.03 10.07
N ILE A 420 13.33 -10.55 9.74
CA ILE A 420 13.83 -10.65 8.35
C ILE A 420 13.90 -12.11 7.90
N PRO A 421 14.46 -13.06 8.68
CA PRO A 421 14.45 -14.47 8.29
C PRO A 421 13.05 -15.06 8.14
N ARG A 422 12.04 -14.58 8.88
CA ARG A 422 10.64 -15.01 8.71
C ARG A 422 10.08 -14.54 7.37
N ILE A 423 10.39 -13.32 6.95
CA ILE A 423 10.07 -12.82 5.60
C ILE A 423 10.77 -13.68 4.55
N VAL A 424 12.09 -13.85 4.64
CA VAL A 424 12.86 -14.68 3.68
C VAL A 424 12.31 -16.11 3.61
N LYS A 425 12.00 -16.72 4.76
CA LYS A 425 11.41 -18.07 4.82
C LYS A 425 10.05 -18.15 4.13
N HIS A 426 9.18 -17.15 4.29
CA HIS A 426 7.88 -17.10 3.60
C HIS A 426 8.02 -17.15 2.08
N TYR A 427 9.10 -16.58 1.52
CA TYR A 427 9.39 -16.57 0.09
C TYR A 427 10.44 -17.60 -0.37
N SER A 428 10.90 -18.50 0.51
CA SER A 428 12.02 -19.43 0.19
C SER A 428 11.72 -20.40 -0.96
N ASN A 429 10.45 -20.77 -1.17
CA ASN A 429 10.00 -21.64 -2.27
C ASN A 429 9.29 -20.85 -3.39
N SER A 430 9.54 -19.55 -3.47
CA SER A 430 8.92 -18.63 -4.42
C SER A 430 9.90 -18.17 -5.51
N PRO A 431 9.43 -17.82 -6.72
CA PRO A 431 10.24 -17.07 -7.68
C PRO A 431 10.52 -15.62 -7.26
N THR A 432 9.87 -15.10 -6.21
CA THR A 432 10.05 -13.73 -5.71
C THR A 432 11.46 -13.55 -5.13
N ALA A 433 12.19 -12.57 -5.63
CA ALA A 433 13.48 -12.18 -5.09
C ALA A 433 13.33 -11.32 -3.81
N ILE A 434 14.14 -11.57 -2.79
CA ILE A 434 14.22 -10.71 -1.60
C ILE A 434 15.46 -9.83 -1.69
N VAL A 435 15.26 -8.51 -1.69
CA VAL A 435 16.34 -7.54 -1.83
C VAL A 435 16.54 -6.81 -0.52
N LEU A 436 17.67 -7.06 0.14
CA LEU A 436 18.04 -6.35 1.36
C LEU A 436 18.73 -5.03 1.00
N THR A 437 18.30 -3.94 1.62
CA THR A 437 18.87 -2.60 1.35
C THR A 437 19.14 -1.83 2.64
N PRO A 438 20.27 -1.13 2.78
CA PRO A 438 20.45 -0.20 3.88
C PRO A 438 19.48 0.98 3.73
N VAL A 439 18.98 1.47 4.87
CA VAL A 439 18.23 2.73 4.96
C VAL A 439 19.16 3.95 4.91
N PRO A 440 18.71 5.11 4.40
CA PRO A 440 19.40 6.38 4.60
C PRO A 440 19.56 6.69 6.10
N ARG A 441 20.77 7.08 6.54
CA ARG A 441 21.10 7.20 7.97
C ARG A 441 20.83 8.60 8.53
N GLY A 442 21.22 9.65 7.81
CA GLY A 442 21.02 11.04 8.22
C GLY A 442 21.91 12.04 7.48
N PRO A 443 21.78 13.35 7.77
CA PRO A 443 22.47 14.42 7.04
C PRO A 443 23.95 14.61 7.38
N PHE A 444 24.50 13.88 8.36
CA PHE A 444 25.88 14.04 8.80
C PHE A 444 26.60 12.70 8.82
N GLY A 445 27.34 12.38 7.75
CA GLY A 445 28.05 11.10 7.63
C GLY A 445 29.17 10.89 8.65
N GLU A 446 29.59 11.96 9.33
CA GLU A 446 30.57 11.94 10.42
C GLU A 446 30.03 11.31 11.72
N LEU A 447 28.71 11.12 11.83
CA LEU A 447 28.05 10.47 12.96
C LEU A 447 28.18 8.95 12.86
N THR A 448 29.23 8.40 13.47
CA THR A 448 29.52 6.96 13.47
C THR A 448 28.47 6.12 14.22
N GLY A 449 27.69 6.72 15.14
CA GLY A 449 26.70 5.99 15.96
C GLY A 449 25.52 5.40 15.19
N PHE A 450 25.32 5.80 13.93
CA PHE A 450 24.26 5.29 13.04
C PHE A 450 24.78 4.36 11.95
N SER A 451 26.10 4.16 11.87
CA SER A 451 26.77 3.26 10.92
C SER A 451 27.22 2.00 11.65
N MET A 452 26.55 0.88 11.39
CA MET A 452 27.05 -0.43 11.83
C MET A 452 27.08 -1.38 10.65
N ALA A 453 28.11 -2.22 10.61
CA ALA A 453 28.13 -3.36 9.72
C ALA A 453 27.01 -4.34 10.13
N TYR A 454 25.94 -4.39 9.34
CA TYR A 454 24.78 -5.26 9.48
C TYR A 454 25.01 -6.64 8.85
N HIS A 455 25.91 -6.74 7.88
CA HIS A 455 26.22 -8.01 7.20
C HIS A 455 26.68 -9.15 8.12
N PRO A 456 27.48 -8.92 9.18
CA PRO A 456 27.84 -9.97 10.13
C PRO A 456 26.68 -10.41 11.04
N VAL A 457 25.54 -9.69 11.00
CA VAL A 457 24.49 -9.75 12.01
C VAL A 457 23.24 -10.49 11.54
N LEU A 458 22.98 -10.49 10.23
CA LEU A 458 21.94 -11.34 9.65
C LEU A 458 22.50 -12.76 9.50
N PRO A 459 21.79 -13.81 9.96
CA PRO A 459 22.28 -15.17 9.83
C PRO A 459 22.60 -15.52 8.36
N PRO A 460 23.48 -16.49 8.07
CA PRO A 460 23.90 -16.87 6.72
C PRO A 460 22.79 -17.38 5.78
N VAL A 461 21.52 -17.23 6.18
CA VAL A 461 20.28 -17.44 5.42
C VAL A 461 20.26 -16.63 4.10
N ILE A 462 21.17 -15.66 3.93
CA ILE A 462 21.43 -14.93 2.67
C ILE A 462 22.09 -15.82 1.57
N THR A 463 22.32 -17.11 1.84
CA THR A 463 22.79 -18.08 0.83
C THR A 463 21.67 -18.68 -0.05
N GLN A 464 20.41 -18.27 0.11
CA GLN A 464 19.33 -18.67 -0.81
C GLN A 464 19.47 -17.98 -2.16
N ARG A 465 19.30 -18.73 -3.28
CA ARG A 465 19.47 -18.25 -4.67
C ARG A 465 18.66 -17.00 -5.03
N THR A 466 17.61 -16.68 -4.27
CA THR A 466 16.64 -15.61 -4.52
C THR A 466 16.85 -14.37 -3.66
N ALA A 467 17.84 -14.33 -2.76
CA ALA A 467 18.11 -13.17 -1.92
C ALA A 467 19.46 -12.52 -2.23
N PHE A 468 19.49 -11.20 -2.39
CA PHE A 468 20.74 -10.44 -2.46
C PHE A 468 20.64 -9.14 -1.64
N SER A 469 21.79 -8.57 -1.32
CA SER A 469 21.88 -7.34 -0.54
C SER A 469 22.67 -6.29 -1.30
N PHE A 470 22.24 -5.04 -1.16
CA PHE A 470 23.10 -3.90 -1.47
C PHE A 470 24.21 -3.77 -0.42
N PRO A 471 25.42 -3.32 -0.83
CA PRO A 471 26.46 -2.93 0.12
C PRO A 471 25.94 -1.87 1.10
N GLU A 472 26.42 -1.89 2.34
CA GLU A 472 25.98 -0.94 3.37
C GLU A 472 26.28 0.51 3.00
N GLN A 473 27.36 0.75 2.26
CA GLN A 473 27.84 2.06 1.85
C GLN A 473 27.10 2.62 0.64
N THR A 474 26.11 1.89 0.10
CA THR A 474 25.40 2.24 -1.15
C THR A 474 24.83 3.67 -1.13
N PHE A 475 24.41 4.16 0.04
CA PHE A 475 23.78 5.47 0.18
C PHE A 475 24.61 6.50 0.97
N ASP A 476 25.90 6.26 1.20
CA ASP A 476 26.78 7.18 1.95
C ASP A 476 26.87 8.57 1.30
N PHE A 477 26.73 8.62 -0.02
CA PHE A 477 26.73 9.88 -0.77
C PHE A 477 25.57 10.81 -0.40
N LEU A 478 24.48 10.27 0.18
CA LEU A 478 23.34 11.04 0.64
C LEU A 478 23.61 11.75 1.98
N GLU A 479 24.64 11.39 2.73
CA GLU A 479 24.89 11.85 4.12
C GLU A 479 25.38 13.29 4.23
N LYS A 480 24.62 14.21 3.63
CA LYS A 480 24.88 15.63 3.52
C LYS A 480 23.59 16.44 3.80
N PRO A 481 23.68 17.63 4.42
CA PRO A 481 22.51 18.45 4.75
C PRO A 481 21.62 18.82 3.55
N GLU A 482 22.17 18.86 2.34
CA GLU A 482 21.44 19.18 1.10
C GLU A 482 20.41 18.14 0.66
N TYR A 483 20.47 16.91 1.20
CA TYR A 483 19.57 15.81 0.83
C TYR A 483 18.50 15.52 1.88
N TYR A 484 18.47 16.26 2.97
CA TYR A 484 17.59 16.03 4.10
C TYR A 484 16.82 17.30 4.47
N PHE A 485 15.63 17.13 5.04
CA PHE A 485 14.82 18.24 5.56
C PHE A 485 14.70 18.23 7.09
N ASP A 486 15.05 17.12 7.72
CA ASP A 486 15.26 16.95 9.15
C ASP A 486 16.40 15.93 9.36
N GLY A 487 16.68 15.51 10.59
CA GLY A 487 17.83 14.63 10.80
C GLY A 487 17.65 13.14 10.48
N TYR A 488 16.48 12.72 9.99
CA TYR A 488 16.23 11.34 9.56
C TYR A 488 15.70 11.22 8.12
N HIS A 489 15.02 12.25 7.61
CA HIS A 489 14.20 12.16 6.43
C HIS A 489 14.76 12.95 5.24
N LEU A 490 14.84 12.26 4.10
CA LEU A 490 15.29 12.83 2.84
C LEU A 490 14.33 13.90 2.33
N ASN A 491 14.85 14.98 1.78
CA ASN A 491 14.08 15.97 1.02
C ASN A 491 13.81 15.48 -0.41
N ALA A 492 13.14 16.27 -1.24
CA ALA A 492 12.80 15.91 -2.61
C ALA A 492 14.04 15.54 -3.44
N LYS A 493 15.14 16.28 -3.30
CA LYS A 493 16.43 16.00 -3.95
C LYS A 493 17.02 14.67 -3.47
N GLY A 494 17.03 14.43 -2.16
CA GLY A 494 17.51 13.18 -1.55
C GLY A 494 16.67 11.98 -1.96
N ARG A 495 15.33 12.11 -1.94
CA ARG A 495 14.34 11.11 -2.38
C ARG A 495 14.58 10.70 -3.83
N GLN A 496 14.79 11.68 -4.71
CA GLN A 496 15.09 11.42 -6.12
C GLN A 496 16.37 10.61 -6.25
N ARG A 497 17.48 11.07 -5.65
CA ARG A 497 18.77 10.37 -5.73
C ARG A 497 18.76 8.97 -5.11
N PHE A 498 18.09 8.81 -3.97
CA PHE A 498 17.91 7.51 -3.33
C PHE A 498 17.17 6.54 -4.26
N THR A 499 16.08 7.01 -4.87
CA THR A 499 15.28 6.22 -5.80
C THR A 499 16.07 5.86 -7.06
N GLU A 500 16.79 6.81 -7.66
CA GLU A 500 17.66 6.59 -8.82
C GLU A 500 18.68 5.47 -8.55
N THR A 501 19.42 5.57 -7.45
CA THR A 501 20.46 4.59 -7.08
C THR A 501 19.87 3.20 -6.80
N LEU A 502 18.76 3.14 -6.04
CA LEU A 502 18.11 1.87 -5.71
C LEU A 502 17.59 1.18 -6.98
N VAL A 503 16.91 1.92 -7.87
CA VAL A 503 16.30 1.37 -9.08
C VAL A 503 17.36 0.93 -10.09
N ALA A 504 18.43 1.72 -10.29
CA ALA A 504 19.55 1.34 -11.14
C ALA A 504 20.18 0.01 -10.67
N GLY A 505 20.36 -0.14 -9.36
CA GLY A 505 20.86 -1.37 -8.75
C GLY A 505 19.94 -2.57 -8.95
N LEU A 506 18.62 -2.37 -8.82
CA LEU A 506 17.61 -3.40 -9.02
C LEU A 506 17.53 -3.85 -10.49
N VAL A 507 17.49 -2.91 -11.44
CA VAL A 507 17.44 -3.21 -12.87
C VAL A 507 18.66 -4.04 -13.29
N GLY A 508 19.86 -3.64 -12.87
CA GLY A 508 21.08 -4.36 -13.20
C GLY A 508 21.10 -5.80 -12.67
N ARG A 509 20.62 -6.02 -11.44
CA ARG A 509 20.63 -7.34 -10.78
C ARG A 509 19.49 -8.25 -11.24
N LEU A 510 18.27 -7.72 -11.33
CA LEU A 510 17.08 -8.50 -11.72
C LEU A 510 17.10 -8.84 -13.21
N GLY A 511 17.59 -7.95 -14.08
CA GLY A 511 17.77 -8.25 -15.50
C GLY A 511 18.84 -9.31 -15.77
N SER A 512 19.92 -9.35 -14.97
CA SER A 512 20.98 -10.35 -15.10
C SER A 512 20.53 -11.76 -14.68
N ALA A 513 19.63 -11.86 -13.71
CA ALA A 513 19.07 -13.13 -13.25
C ALA A 513 18.26 -13.85 -14.35
N ASP A 514 17.54 -13.09 -15.18
CA ASP A 514 16.79 -13.63 -16.33
C ASP A 514 17.72 -14.21 -17.41
N LEU A 515 18.88 -13.58 -17.65
CA LEU A 515 19.87 -14.03 -18.63
C LEU A 515 20.53 -15.35 -18.24
N HIS A 516 20.84 -15.55 -16.95
CA HIS A 516 21.40 -16.82 -16.46
C HIS A 516 20.35 -17.95 -16.46
N GLY A 517 19.07 -17.66 -16.20
CA GLY A 517 17.97 -18.61 -16.34
C GLY A 517 17.78 -19.10 -17.80
N CYS A 518 17.88 -18.18 -18.76
CA CYS A 518 17.77 -18.49 -20.20
C CYS A 518 19.01 -19.24 -20.74
N SER A 519 20.20 -18.94 -20.23
CA SER A 519 21.43 -19.68 -20.59
C SER A 519 21.42 -21.12 -20.06
N SER A 520 20.97 -21.33 -18.81
CA SER A 520 20.88 -22.68 -18.22
C SER A 520 19.84 -23.57 -18.91
N SER A 521 18.72 -22.99 -19.36
CA SER A 521 17.70 -23.72 -20.14
C SER A 521 18.15 -24.03 -21.56
N LYS A 522 18.89 -23.12 -22.22
CA LYS A 522 19.54 -23.40 -23.52
C LYS A 522 20.64 -24.47 -23.44
N LEU A 523 21.44 -24.48 -22.37
CA LEU A 523 22.43 -25.54 -22.12
C LEU A 523 21.76 -26.90 -21.86
N LYS A 524 20.62 -26.92 -21.17
CA LYS A 524 19.84 -28.13 -20.92
C LYS A 524 19.20 -28.68 -22.20
N LEU A 525 18.63 -27.81 -23.06
CA LEU A 525 18.13 -28.20 -24.38
C LEU A 525 19.24 -28.66 -25.34
N ALA A 526 20.45 -28.10 -25.24
CA ALA A 526 21.59 -28.51 -26.05
C ALA A 526 22.19 -29.86 -25.59
N SER A 527 22.12 -30.14 -24.29
CA SER A 527 22.46 -31.45 -23.68
C SER A 527 21.48 -32.53 -24.15
N ASP A 528 20.18 -32.26 -24.10
CA ASP A 528 19.15 -33.23 -24.50
C ASP A 528 19.15 -33.50 -26.01
N ARG A 529 19.57 -32.52 -26.84
CA ARG A 529 19.81 -32.74 -28.28
C ARG A 529 21.07 -33.53 -28.61
N ARG A 530 22.08 -33.56 -27.73
CA ARG A 530 23.31 -34.35 -27.93
C ARG A 530 23.18 -35.80 -27.49
N LEU A 531 22.17 -36.14 -26.70
CA LEU A 531 21.88 -37.50 -26.24
C LEU A 531 20.85 -38.26 -27.11
N GLY A 532 20.35 -37.65 -28.18
CA GLY A 532 19.33 -38.24 -29.07
C GLY A 532 19.83 -38.76 -30.42
N SER A 533 21.14 -38.98 -30.59
CA SER A 533 21.69 -39.47 -31.87
C SER A 533 22.82 -40.46 -31.61
N THR A 534 22.48 -41.71 -31.35
CA THR A 534 23.32 -42.85 -31.74
C THR A 534 22.40 -44.07 -31.85
N ASP A 535 22.08 -44.39 -33.09
CA ASP A 535 21.39 -45.60 -33.52
C ASP A 535 22.21 -46.85 -33.18
N ASP A 536 21.49 -47.90 -32.79
CA ASP A 536 21.91 -49.29 -32.74
C ASP A 536 22.31 -49.79 -34.14
N SER A 537 23.47 -50.46 -34.24
CA SER A 537 23.61 -51.72 -34.99
C SER A 537 24.99 -52.38 -34.82
N ASP A 538 24.90 -53.68 -34.59
CA ASP A 538 25.83 -54.77 -34.92
C ASP A 538 27.03 -55.14 -34.03
N ILE A 539 26.81 -56.26 -33.31
CA ILE A 539 27.48 -57.56 -33.41
C ILE A 539 29.02 -57.59 -33.31
N GLY A 540 29.51 -58.34 -32.31
CA GLY A 540 30.77 -59.10 -32.48
C GLY A 540 31.61 -59.31 -31.22
N SER A 541 31.42 -60.46 -30.58
CA SER A 541 32.36 -61.21 -29.72
C SER A 541 33.86 -60.83 -29.76
N ASN A 542 34.53 -60.71 -28.59
CA ASN A 542 35.51 -61.71 -28.14
C ASN A 542 36.05 -61.47 -26.71
N SER A 543 35.97 -62.53 -25.90
CA SER A 543 36.93 -63.08 -24.90
C SER A 543 38.03 -62.26 -24.21
N GLY A 544 38.15 -62.50 -22.89
CA GLY A 544 39.39 -62.48 -22.08
C GLY A 544 39.62 -61.17 -21.32
N ASP A 545 39.99 -61.11 -20.04
CA ASP A 545 40.36 -62.12 -19.07
C ASP A 545 40.17 -61.53 -17.66
N ALA A 546 40.02 -62.42 -16.68
CA ALA A 546 39.93 -62.10 -15.26
C ALA A 546 41.23 -61.49 -14.69
N ILE A 547 41.12 -60.71 -13.60
CA ILE A 547 41.84 -60.88 -12.30
C ILE A 547 41.62 -59.64 -11.39
N MET A 548 40.99 -59.90 -10.23
CA MET A 548 41.26 -59.43 -8.85
C MET A 548 42.26 -58.25 -8.66
N SER A 549 42.05 -57.22 -7.83
CA SER A 549 41.66 -57.21 -6.42
C SER A 549 41.35 -55.78 -5.93
N SER A 550 40.41 -55.70 -4.99
CA SER A 550 40.16 -54.68 -3.96
C SER A 550 41.40 -54.32 -3.10
N PRO A 551 41.36 -53.32 -2.20
CA PRO A 551 40.20 -52.60 -1.62
C PRO A 551 40.01 -51.13 -1.99
#